data_AF-A0A2E3MWM3-F1
#
_entry.id   AF-A0A2E3MWM3-F1
#
_cell.length_a   1.000
_cell.length_b   1.000
_cell.length_c   1.000
_cell.angle_alpha   90.00
_cell.angle_beta   90.00
_cell.angle_gamma   90.00
#
_symmetry.space_group_name_H-M   'P 1'
#
loop_
_entity.id
_entity.type
_entity.pdbx_description
1 polymer ?
#
loop_
_entity_poly.entity_id
_entity_poly.type
_entity_poly.pdbx_seq_one_letter_code
_entity_poly.pdbx_strand_id
1 'polypeptide(L)'
;MKNEAKQGLRSFEDKQATMILMMLYPLESNTALEQFDVVARDVPGEQKGVKRFLDQGREIGAVPVRPQSAYTFDGSDKDRLFTIDHGSLLRHPAEILGKRSEVILTFEEGLIRWCCFIRKDKPRKVLCHEKVHAFYEFHCMDGDENGWQEYQIRAIGFNKAGRPLMMRMEGTMGSMGADGQAAIVAASIIEDAHRSGAVMATLEADAKITFPISVDEYKQFLAERDGFKNTPTGRRNSILHFCNNHARKRGEKLVEVKAHTRGARVFETGGMTLTLTPPAEWEGA
;
A
#
# COMPACT_ATOMS: atom_id res chain seq x y z
N MET A 1 -30.15 -18.82 5.34
CA MET A 1 -28.81 -19.24 5.82
C MET A 1 -27.85 -19.74 4.72
N LYS A 2 -27.98 -20.93 4.11
CA LYS A 2 -26.97 -21.40 3.10
C LYS A 2 -26.92 -20.58 1.79
N ASN A 3 -28.03 -19.97 1.37
CA ASN A 3 -28.07 -19.13 0.16
C ASN A 3 -27.58 -17.70 0.41
N GLU A 4 -27.90 -17.11 1.56
CA GLU A 4 -27.41 -15.77 1.94
C GLU A 4 -25.91 -15.76 2.18
N ALA A 5 -25.36 -16.80 2.82
CA ALA A 5 -23.91 -16.92 3.01
C ALA A 5 -23.16 -17.07 1.67
N LYS A 6 -23.73 -17.81 0.70
CA LYS A 6 -23.15 -17.92 -0.65
C LYS A 6 -23.29 -16.65 -1.48
N GLN A 7 -24.40 -15.93 -1.32
CA GLN A 7 -24.62 -14.65 -2.01
C GLN A 7 -23.72 -13.56 -1.43
N GLY A 8 -23.53 -13.54 -0.11
CA GLY A 8 -22.59 -12.67 0.58
C GLY A 8 -21.14 -12.96 0.24
N LEU A 9 -20.74 -14.24 0.12
CA LEU A 9 -19.39 -14.61 -0.35
C LEU A 9 -19.12 -14.11 -1.77
N ARG A 10 -20.08 -14.30 -2.69
CA ARG A 10 -19.94 -13.83 -4.08
C ARG A 10 -19.87 -12.31 -4.18
N SER A 11 -20.73 -11.59 -3.45
CA SER A 11 -20.67 -10.13 -3.45
C SER A 11 -19.40 -9.59 -2.81
N PHE A 12 -18.84 -10.32 -1.83
CA PHE A 12 -17.55 -9.98 -1.22
C PHE A 12 -16.38 -10.22 -2.19
N GLU A 13 -16.36 -11.35 -2.89
CA GLU A 13 -15.37 -11.65 -3.94
C GLU A 13 -15.42 -10.62 -5.08
N ASP A 14 -16.62 -10.24 -5.53
CA ASP A 14 -16.80 -9.23 -6.58
C ASP A 14 -16.32 -7.83 -6.13
N LYS A 15 -16.56 -7.46 -4.86
CA LYS A 15 -16.08 -6.18 -4.29
C LYS A 15 -14.57 -6.14 -4.19
N GLN A 16 -13.94 -7.19 -3.64
CA GLN A 16 -12.48 -7.26 -3.54
C GLN A 16 -11.81 -7.25 -4.93
N ALA A 17 -12.35 -8.00 -5.89
CA ALA A 17 -11.86 -7.97 -7.26
C ALA A 17 -11.97 -6.57 -7.87
N THR A 18 -13.09 -5.88 -7.65
CA THR A 18 -13.28 -4.49 -8.10
C THR A 18 -12.25 -3.55 -7.47
N MET A 19 -12.00 -3.66 -6.17
CA MET A 19 -11.00 -2.85 -5.48
C MET A 19 -9.59 -3.12 -6.00
N ILE A 20 -9.20 -4.37 -6.22
CA ILE A 20 -7.90 -4.73 -6.81
C ILE A 20 -7.76 -4.12 -8.20
N LEU A 21 -8.81 -4.18 -9.02
CA LEU A 21 -8.80 -3.53 -10.34
C LEU A 21 -8.65 -2.02 -10.23
N MET A 22 -9.31 -1.36 -9.27
CA MET A 22 -9.14 0.08 -9.04
C MET A 22 -7.71 0.45 -8.63
N MET A 23 -7.02 -0.42 -7.89
CA MET A 23 -5.61 -0.22 -7.53
C MET A 23 -4.68 -0.31 -8.74
N LEU A 24 -4.97 -1.24 -9.65
CA LEU A 24 -4.15 -1.54 -10.81
C LEU A 24 -4.42 -0.61 -11.99
N TYR A 25 -5.65 -0.08 -12.09
CA TYR A 25 -6.11 0.81 -13.15
C TYR A 25 -6.66 2.11 -12.55
N PRO A 26 -5.81 2.93 -11.91
CA PRO A 26 -6.26 4.18 -11.33
C PRO A 26 -6.76 5.12 -12.44
N LEU A 27 -8.05 5.44 -12.42
CA LEU A 27 -8.65 6.39 -13.34
C LEU A 27 -7.93 7.75 -13.27
N GLU A 28 -7.99 8.52 -14.35
CA GLU A 28 -7.54 9.91 -14.37
C GLU A 28 -8.39 10.75 -13.41
N SER A 29 -7.97 10.84 -12.14
CA SER A 29 -8.43 11.88 -11.24
C SER A 29 -7.90 13.22 -11.75
N ASN A 30 -8.67 13.86 -12.64
CA ASN A 30 -8.40 15.22 -13.12
C ASN A 30 -8.97 16.30 -12.18
N THR A 31 -9.54 15.91 -11.05
CA THR A 31 -10.13 16.81 -10.07
C THR A 31 -9.33 16.76 -8.77
N ALA A 32 -8.24 17.53 -8.72
CA ALA A 32 -7.93 18.19 -7.46
C ALA A 32 -9.13 19.07 -7.15
N LEU A 33 -9.91 18.70 -6.14
CA LEU A 33 -11.10 19.46 -5.80
C LEU A 33 -10.64 20.83 -5.30
N GLU A 34 -10.89 21.84 -6.13
CA GLU A 34 -10.72 23.24 -5.75
C GLU A 34 -11.64 23.52 -4.55
N GLN A 35 -11.06 23.51 -3.36
CA GLN A 35 -11.61 24.09 -2.13
C GLN A 35 -13.04 23.66 -1.76
N PHE A 36 -13.19 22.75 -0.80
CA PHE A 36 -14.50 22.58 -0.15
C PHE A 36 -14.63 23.52 1.06
N ASP A 37 -15.57 24.45 0.95
CA ASP A 37 -16.12 25.18 2.09
C ASP A 37 -17.11 24.25 2.81
N VAL A 38 -16.71 23.67 3.96
CA VAL A 38 -17.69 23.03 4.86
C VAL A 38 -18.35 24.14 5.67
N VAL A 39 -19.55 24.55 5.27
CA VAL A 39 -20.41 25.41 6.06
C VAL A 39 -21.05 24.54 7.14
N ALA A 40 -20.57 24.65 8.39
CA ALA A 40 -21.33 24.16 9.54
C ALA A 40 -22.66 24.92 9.58
N ARG A 41 -23.76 24.26 9.22
CA ARG A 41 -25.11 24.80 9.38
C ARG A 41 -25.67 24.18 10.64
N ASP A 42 -25.60 24.92 11.74
CA ASP A 42 -26.59 24.80 12.79
C ASP A 42 -26.88 26.21 13.32
N VAL A 43 -28.17 26.55 13.35
CA VAL A 43 -28.79 27.76 13.94
C VAL A 43 -28.70 29.09 13.14
N PRO A 44 -29.85 29.74 12.85
CA PRO A 44 -29.90 31.12 12.36
C PRO A 44 -29.36 32.12 13.40
N GLY A 45 -28.28 32.83 13.09
CA GLY A 45 -27.78 33.97 13.90
C GLY A 45 -26.31 33.92 14.31
N GLU A 46 -25.60 32.80 14.13
CA GLU A 46 -24.17 32.71 14.44
C GLU A 46 -23.26 33.17 13.28
N GLN A 47 -22.14 33.84 13.63
CA GLN A 47 -21.07 34.12 12.68
C GLN A 47 -20.46 32.80 12.19
N LYS A 48 -20.60 32.56 10.89
CA LYS A 48 -20.12 31.34 10.20
C LYS A 48 -18.60 31.24 10.26
N GLY A 49 -18.09 30.31 11.07
CA GLY A 49 -16.76 29.76 10.84
C GLY A 49 -16.79 28.85 9.62
N VAL A 50 -16.31 29.32 8.47
CA VAL A 50 -16.09 28.43 7.31
C VAL A 50 -14.87 27.56 7.61
N LYS A 51 -15.04 26.25 7.78
CA LYS A 51 -13.90 25.32 7.81
C LYS A 51 -13.48 25.05 6.36
N ARG A 52 -12.41 25.71 5.94
CA ARG A 52 -11.74 25.44 4.66
C ARG A 52 -10.73 24.32 4.85
N PHE A 53 -11.00 23.15 4.32
CA PHE A 53 -9.98 22.12 4.15
C PHE A 53 -9.27 22.40 2.82
N LEU A 54 -8.20 23.19 2.91
CA LEU A 54 -7.44 23.61 1.73
C LEU A 54 -6.56 22.47 1.23
N ASP A 55 -6.72 22.12 -0.05
CA ASP A 55 -5.64 21.53 -0.84
C ASP A 55 -4.40 22.42 -0.69
N GLN A 56 -3.34 21.83 -0.14
CA GLN A 56 -2.10 22.51 0.19
C GLN A 56 -1.12 22.52 -0.99
N GLY A 57 -1.47 21.87 -2.10
CA GLY A 57 -0.59 21.64 -3.25
C GLY A 57 0.01 22.94 -3.79
N ARG A 58 -0.82 23.97 -4.01
CA ARG A 58 -0.36 25.31 -4.42
C ARG A 58 0.60 25.93 -3.39
N GLU A 59 0.37 25.67 -2.10
CA GLU A 59 1.20 26.18 -1.02
C GLU A 59 2.50 25.39 -0.80
N ILE A 60 2.64 24.21 -1.40
CA ILE A 60 3.90 23.46 -1.34
C ILE A 60 4.55 23.25 -2.70
N GLY A 61 3.95 23.81 -3.76
CA GLY A 61 4.41 23.64 -5.14
C GLY A 61 4.23 22.21 -5.67
N ALA A 62 3.30 21.46 -5.06
CA ALA A 62 2.97 20.11 -5.47
C ALA A 62 1.91 20.15 -6.58
N VAL A 63 2.02 19.19 -7.49
CA VAL A 63 1.06 18.92 -8.56
C VAL A 63 0.39 17.58 -8.30
N PRO A 64 -0.83 17.35 -8.80
CA PRO A 64 -1.46 16.04 -8.72
C PRO A 64 -0.58 14.93 -9.29
N VAL A 65 -0.57 13.79 -8.63
CA VAL A 65 0.16 12.57 -9.05
C VAL A 65 -0.80 11.39 -9.10
N ARG A 66 -0.41 10.35 -9.84
CA ARG A 66 -1.18 9.10 -9.97
C ARG A 66 -0.48 7.97 -9.20
N PRO A 67 -1.23 6.92 -8.79
CA PRO A 67 -0.63 5.70 -8.28
C PRO A 67 0.33 5.08 -9.31
N GLN A 68 1.47 4.60 -8.84
CA GLN A 68 2.47 3.93 -9.70
C GLN A 68 2.88 2.59 -9.12
N SER A 69 3.24 2.57 -7.84
CA SER A 69 3.71 1.36 -7.17
C SER A 69 3.48 1.49 -5.68
N ALA A 70 2.47 0.81 -5.16
CA ALA A 70 2.04 0.91 -3.77
C ALA A 70 2.22 -0.39 -3.00
N TYR A 71 2.62 -0.28 -1.74
CA TYR A 71 2.43 -1.39 -0.80
C TYR A 71 0.96 -1.44 -0.40
N THR A 72 0.37 -2.62 -0.36
CA THR A 72 -1.04 -2.76 0.04
C THR A 72 -1.18 -3.47 1.38
N PHE A 73 -2.20 -3.05 2.13
CA PHE A 73 -2.54 -3.58 3.43
C PHE A 73 -4.06 -3.71 3.54
N ASP A 74 -4.51 -4.87 4.00
CA ASP A 74 -5.92 -5.06 4.35
C ASP A 74 -6.17 -4.56 5.77
N GLY A 75 -6.78 -3.38 5.88
CA GLY A 75 -7.20 -2.77 7.15
C GLY A 75 -8.24 -3.59 7.90
N SER A 76 -8.89 -4.57 7.26
CA SER A 76 -9.81 -5.50 7.90
C SER A 76 -9.12 -6.74 8.47
N ASP A 77 -7.85 -6.98 8.12
CA ASP A 77 -7.04 -8.06 8.68
C ASP A 77 -6.69 -7.76 10.14
N LYS A 78 -7.37 -8.44 11.05
CA LYS A 78 -7.20 -8.28 12.50
C LYS A 78 -5.92 -8.95 13.03
N ASP A 79 -5.29 -9.80 12.23
CA ASP A 79 -4.09 -10.53 12.62
C ASP A 79 -2.82 -9.74 12.29
N ARG A 80 -2.88 -8.79 11.35
CA ARG A 80 -1.75 -7.94 11.00
C ARG A 80 -1.63 -6.71 11.91
N LEU A 81 -0.48 -6.62 12.58
CA LEU A 81 -0.15 -5.51 13.47
C LEU A 81 0.57 -4.39 12.70
N PHE A 82 -0.04 -3.20 12.68
CA PHE A 82 0.62 -1.94 12.31
C PHE A 82 0.67 -0.98 13.50
N THR A 83 1.57 0.00 13.44
CA THR A 83 1.69 1.03 14.47
C THR A 83 1.26 2.40 13.95
N ILE A 84 0.62 3.19 14.81
CA ILE A 84 0.40 4.63 14.64
C ILE A 84 1.42 5.48 15.41
N ASP A 85 2.29 4.83 16.18
CA ASP A 85 3.35 5.46 16.95
C ASP A 85 4.72 5.26 16.31
N HIS A 86 5.36 6.39 16.00
CA HIS A 86 6.71 6.47 15.45
C HIS A 86 7.77 5.77 16.32
N GLY A 87 7.60 5.74 17.64
CA GLY A 87 8.56 5.11 18.56
C GLY A 87 8.59 3.58 18.44
N SER A 88 7.59 2.98 17.79
CA SER A 88 7.49 1.54 17.56
C SER A 88 8.06 1.09 16.21
N LEU A 89 8.50 2.01 15.35
CA LEU A 89 9.17 1.68 14.10
C LEU A 89 10.64 1.32 14.34
N LEU A 90 11.17 0.34 13.62
CA LEU A 90 12.58 -0.06 13.75
C LEU A 90 13.54 0.98 13.15
N ARG A 91 13.06 1.81 12.23
CA ARG A 91 13.82 2.87 11.55
C ARG A 91 13.05 4.19 11.56
N HIS A 92 13.78 5.27 11.31
CA HIS A 92 13.17 6.60 11.20
C HIS A 92 12.15 6.59 10.03
N PRO A 93 10.94 7.16 10.17
CA PRO A 93 9.91 7.14 9.11
C PRO A 93 10.42 7.63 7.75
N ALA A 94 11.21 8.71 7.74
CA ALA A 94 11.80 9.25 6.52
C ALA A 94 12.83 8.34 5.83
N GLU A 95 13.42 7.37 6.55
CA GLU A 95 14.28 6.34 5.95
C GLU A 95 13.44 5.24 5.30
N ILE A 96 12.32 4.87 5.94
CA ILE A 96 11.40 3.85 5.43
C ILE A 96 10.63 4.37 4.20
N LEU A 97 10.07 5.59 4.27
CA LEU A 97 9.33 6.23 3.17
C LEU A 97 10.25 6.63 2.01
N GLY A 98 11.54 6.88 2.29
CA GLY A 98 12.53 7.20 1.27
C GLY A 98 12.21 8.47 0.47
N LYS A 99 12.41 8.41 -0.86
CA LYS A 99 12.16 9.54 -1.79
C LYS A 99 10.71 9.59 -2.26
N ARG A 100 10.13 8.43 -2.55
CA ARG A 100 8.73 8.26 -2.93
C ARG A 100 8.28 6.91 -2.38
N SER A 101 7.14 6.92 -1.71
CA SER A 101 6.49 5.69 -1.25
C SER A 101 5.00 5.83 -1.42
N GLU A 102 4.34 4.76 -1.78
CA GLU A 102 2.89 4.72 -1.89
C GLU A 102 2.36 3.56 -1.07
N VAL A 103 1.22 3.76 -0.44
CA VAL A 103 0.46 2.70 0.21
C VAL A 103 -0.98 2.77 -0.24
N ILE A 104 -1.60 1.60 -0.35
CA ILE A 104 -3.04 1.47 -0.54
C ILE A 104 -3.60 0.68 0.63
N LEU A 105 -4.66 1.20 1.22
CA LEU A 105 -5.39 0.61 2.33
C LEU A 105 -6.77 0.22 1.84
N THR A 106 -7.17 -1.02 2.14
CA THR A 106 -8.58 -1.43 2.04
C THR A 106 -9.19 -1.45 3.43
N PHE A 107 -10.40 -0.95 3.59
CA PHE A 107 -11.11 -0.98 4.87
C PHE A 107 -12.36 -1.85 4.78
N GLU A 108 -12.85 -2.29 5.96
CA GLU A 108 -14.21 -2.81 6.08
C GLU A 108 -15.18 -1.77 5.47
N GLU A 109 -16.21 -2.23 4.76
CA GLU A 109 -17.17 -1.42 3.96
C GLU A 109 -16.78 -1.10 2.51
N GLY A 110 -15.61 -1.54 2.04
CA GLY A 110 -15.22 -1.38 0.63
C GLY A 110 -14.62 -0.02 0.29
N LEU A 111 -14.23 0.75 1.32
CA LEU A 111 -13.43 1.95 1.15
C LEU A 111 -11.99 1.57 0.79
N ILE A 112 -11.44 2.24 -0.22
CA ILE A 112 -10.04 2.18 -0.60
C ILE A 112 -9.40 3.55 -0.42
N ARG A 113 -8.24 3.60 0.20
CA ARG A 113 -7.44 4.82 0.34
C ARG A 113 -6.06 4.61 -0.24
N TRP A 114 -5.68 5.42 -1.22
CA TRP A 114 -4.31 5.54 -1.69
C TRP A 114 -3.63 6.74 -1.04
N CYS A 115 -2.41 6.52 -0.55
CA CYS A 115 -1.55 7.53 0.02
C CYS A 115 -0.21 7.53 -0.72
N CYS A 116 0.28 8.68 -1.14
CA CYS A 116 1.61 8.84 -1.74
C CYS A 116 2.39 9.91 -0.98
N PHE A 117 3.63 9.59 -0.62
CA PHE A 117 4.55 10.47 0.08
C PHE A 117 5.74 10.77 -0.83
N ILE A 118 6.00 12.03 -1.13
CA ILE A 118 7.11 12.45 -2.00
C ILE A 118 8.02 13.39 -1.22
N ARG A 119 9.28 13.01 -1.06
CA ARG A 119 10.27 13.80 -0.31
C ARG A 119 10.61 15.09 -1.07
N LYS A 120 10.57 16.21 -0.35
CA LYS A 120 10.90 17.54 -0.88
C LYS A 120 11.68 18.36 0.15
N ASP A 121 12.26 19.45 -0.34
CA ASP A 121 12.72 20.52 0.52
C ASP A 121 11.54 21.29 1.09
N LYS A 122 11.62 21.65 2.37
CA LYS A 122 10.57 22.40 3.04
C LYS A 122 10.41 23.80 2.39
N PRO A 123 9.22 24.16 1.87
CA PRO A 123 8.97 25.51 1.38
C PRO A 123 9.17 26.58 2.46
N ARG A 124 9.55 27.79 2.07
CA ARG A 124 9.77 28.91 3.01
C ARG A 124 8.49 29.31 3.75
N LYS A 125 7.35 29.25 3.09
CA LYS A 125 6.02 29.61 3.62
C LYS A 125 5.39 28.56 4.54
N VAL A 126 6.07 27.42 4.76
CA VAL A 126 5.69 26.42 5.77
C VAL A 126 6.47 26.70 7.06
N LEU A 127 5.76 27.00 8.13
CA LEU A 127 6.30 27.10 9.49
C LEU A 127 6.08 25.76 10.21
N CYS A 128 7.11 25.32 10.93
CA CYS A 128 7.07 24.08 11.71
C CYS A 128 7.37 24.41 13.17
N HIS A 129 6.75 23.68 14.09
CA HIS A 129 6.96 23.89 15.52
C HIS A 129 8.41 23.60 15.96
N GLU A 130 9.09 22.69 15.28
CA GLU A 130 10.48 22.32 15.55
C GLU A 130 11.30 22.28 14.24
N LYS A 131 12.61 22.04 14.37
CA LYS A 131 13.51 21.87 13.22
C LYS A 131 13.12 20.63 12.41
N VAL A 132 12.81 20.86 11.13
CA VAL A 132 12.50 19.80 10.17
C VAL A 132 13.77 19.01 9.82
N HIS A 133 13.67 17.70 9.94
CA HIS A 133 14.65 16.74 9.44
C HIS A 133 14.27 16.20 8.06
N ALA A 134 12.99 15.93 7.83
CA ALA A 134 12.47 15.51 6.54
C ALA A 134 11.10 16.12 6.27
N PHE A 135 10.83 16.46 5.02
CA PHE A 135 9.58 17.06 4.56
C PHE A 135 9.04 16.29 3.35
N TYR A 136 7.73 16.11 3.32
CA TYR A 136 7.02 15.33 2.32
C TYR A 136 5.79 16.07 1.83
N GLU A 137 5.56 16.00 0.52
CA GLU A 137 4.23 16.15 -0.05
C GLU A 137 3.46 14.87 0.24
N PHE A 138 2.24 15.00 0.76
CA PHE A 138 1.34 13.89 1.05
C PHE A 138 0.13 14.00 0.14
N HIS A 139 -0.02 13.04 -0.76
CA HIS A 139 -1.18 12.93 -1.64
C HIS A 139 -2.08 11.81 -1.10
N CYS A 140 -3.36 12.08 -0.97
CA CYS A 140 -4.35 11.10 -0.53
C CYS A 140 -5.48 11.05 -1.54
N MET A 141 -5.92 9.85 -1.89
CA MET A 141 -7.12 9.63 -2.69
C MET A 141 -8.00 8.57 -2.06
N ASP A 142 -9.29 8.87 -1.90
CA ASP A 142 -10.28 7.94 -1.39
C ASP A 142 -11.21 7.49 -2.50
N GLY A 143 -11.60 6.22 -2.47
CA GLY A 143 -12.53 5.62 -3.41
C GLY A 143 -13.36 4.52 -2.75
N ASP A 144 -14.37 4.07 -3.47
CA ASP A 144 -15.24 2.96 -3.08
C ASP A 144 -15.64 2.14 -4.32
N GLU A 145 -16.66 1.29 -4.21
CA GLU A 145 -17.19 0.50 -5.34
C GLU A 145 -17.65 1.34 -6.55
N ASN A 146 -17.85 2.65 -6.38
CA ASN A 146 -18.23 3.57 -7.47
C ASN A 146 -17.02 4.25 -8.13
N GLY A 147 -15.81 4.02 -7.63
CA GLY A 147 -14.57 4.61 -8.14
C GLY A 147 -13.89 5.57 -7.17
N TRP A 148 -12.87 6.26 -7.66
CA TRP A 148 -12.15 7.30 -6.91
C TRP A 148 -13.00 8.57 -6.79
N GLN A 149 -13.06 9.16 -5.60
CA GLN A 149 -13.99 10.26 -5.29
C GLN A 149 -13.29 11.54 -4.84
N GLU A 150 -12.34 11.43 -3.92
CA GLU A 150 -11.72 12.59 -3.28
C GLU A 150 -10.21 12.54 -3.45
N TYR A 151 -9.60 13.64 -3.90
CA TYR A 151 -8.15 13.79 -3.99
C TYR A 151 -7.71 15.03 -3.21
N GLN A 152 -6.67 14.87 -2.39
CA GLN A 152 -6.13 15.94 -1.56
C GLN A 152 -4.60 15.93 -1.59
N ILE A 153 -4.00 17.11 -1.56
CA ILE A 153 -2.56 17.30 -1.34
C ILE A 153 -2.35 18.03 -0.01
N ARG A 154 -1.42 17.52 0.79
CA ARG A 154 -1.07 17.99 2.12
C ARG A 154 0.44 17.97 2.32
N ALA A 155 0.90 18.50 3.43
CA ALA A 155 2.30 18.55 3.81
C ALA A 155 2.54 17.74 5.10
N ILE A 156 3.64 17.00 5.15
CA ILE A 156 4.08 16.30 6.35
C ILE A 156 5.56 16.63 6.62
N GLY A 157 5.87 16.90 7.89
CA GLY A 157 7.24 17.11 8.36
C GLY A 157 7.57 16.16 9.49
N PHE A 158 8.83 15.73 9.58
CA PHE A 158 9.37 14.96 10.69
C PHE A 158 10.55 15.69 11.34
N ASN A 159 10.68 15.59 12.66
CA ASN A 159 11.91 15.99 13.35
C ASN A 159 12.97 14.88 13.27
N LYS A 160 14.14 15.10 13.89
CA LYS A 160 15.26 14.14 13.88
C LYS A 160 14.93 12.81 14.60
N ALA A 161 13.93 12.81 15.48
CA ALA A 161 13.50 11.62 16.21
C ALA A 161 12.38 10.84 15.48
N GLY A 162 11.96 11.28 14.28
CA GLY A 162 10.87 10.64 13.54
C GLY A 162 9.47 11.06 13.98
N ARG A 163 9.34 12.02 14.91
CA ARG A 163 8.03 12.50 15.33
C ARG A 163 7.42 13.39 14.24
N PRO A 164 6.15 13.19 13.87
CA PRO A 164 5.45 14.11 12.99
C PRO A 164 5.36 15.52 13.60
N LEU A 165 5.57 16.52 12.76
CA LEU A 165 5.60 17.92 13.17
C LEU A 165 4.27 18.59 12.96
N MET A 166 3.85 19.37 13.96
CA MET A 166 2.80 20.37 13.77
C MET A 166 3.32 21.47 12.85
N MET A 167 2.55 21.74 11.80
CA MET A 167 2.90 22.76 10.81
C MET A 167 1.79 23.78 10.64
N ARG A 168 2.16 24.96 10.16
CA ARG A 168 1.26 26.00 9.71
C ARG A 168 1.77 26.56 8.39
N MET A 169 0.89 26.69 7.41
CA MET A 169 1.21 27.41 6.18
C MET A 169 0.57 28.77 6.20
N GLU A 170 1.30 29.75 5.69
CA GLU A 170 0.77 31.07 5.40
C GLU A 170 -0.54 30.94 4.59
N GLY A 171 -1.58 31.68 4.98
CA GLY A 171 -2.90 31.63 4.32
C GLY A 171 -3.80 30.45 4.69
N THR A 172 -3.35 29.49 5.52
CA THR A 172 -4.18 28.34 5.97
C THR A 172 -4.65 28.49 7.43
N MET A 173 -5.92 28.15 7.69
CA MET A 173 -6.47 28.01 9.05
C MET A 173 -6.70 26.52 9.35
N GLY A 174 -5.90 25.90 10.21
CA GLY A 174 -6.07 24.50 10.59
C GLY A 174 -4.88 23.88 11.32
N SER A 175 -5.15 22.83 12.09
CA SER A 175 -4.19 21.99 12.80
C SER A 175 -3.66 20.91 11.85
N MET A 176 -2.38 20.95 11.50
CA MET A 176 -1.72 19.94 10.64
C MET A 176 -0.98 18.89 11.47
N GLY A 177 -1.73 18.00 12.12
CA GLY A 177 -1.18 16.91 12.94
C GLY A 177 -1.60 15.50 12.51
N ALA A 178 -2.85 15.34 12.05
CA ALA A 178 -3.42 14.01 11.73
C ALA A 178 -2.74 13.34 10.53
N ASP A 179 -2.33 14.13 9.53
CA ASP A 179 -1.64 13.62 8.33
C ASP A 179 -0.33 12.89 8.67
N GLY A 180 0.34 13.35 9.74
CA GLY A 180 1.53 12.72 10.27
C GLY A 180 1.33 11.26 10.67
N GLN A 181 0.15 10.91 11.20
CA GLN A 181 -0.18 9.54 11.58
C GLN A 181 -0.32 8.65 10.34
N ALA A 182 -0.91 9.15 9.25
CA ALA A 182 -1.01 8.38 8.02
C ALA A 182 0.38 8.00 7.46
N ALA A 183 1.37 8.87 7.59
CA ALA A 183 2.75 8.56 7.21
C ALA A 183 3.41 7.53 8.14
N ILE A 184 3.09 7.52 9.44
CA ILE A 184 3.57 6.47 10.36
C ILE A 184 2.95 5.12 10.02
N VAL A 185 1.64 5.07 9.75
CA VAL A 185 0.95 3.85 9.30
C VAL A 185 1.57 3.34 8.01
N ALA A 186 1.79 4.23 7.03
CA ALA A 186 2.44 3.87 5.77
C ALA A 186 3.84 3.30 5.98
N ALA A 187 4.67 3.94 6.82
CA ALA A 187 5.98 3.42 7.17
C ALA A 187 5.90 2.05 7.85
N SER A 188 4.93 1.85 8.75
CA SER A 188 4.70 0.56 9.41
C SER A 188 4.36 -0.55 8.41
N ILE A 189 3.53 -0.26 7.41
CA ILE A 189 3.14 -1.23 6.36
C ILE A 189 4.33 -1.59 5.49
N ILE A 190 5.13 -0.58 5.09
CA ILE A 190 6.34 -0.81 4.29
C ILE A 190 7.35 -1.62 5.10
N GLU A 191 7.52 -1.34 6.39
CA GLU A 191 8.42 -2.11 7.25
C GLU A 191 7.94 -3.55 7.44
N ASP A 192 6.64 -3.76 7.64
CA ASP A 192 6.02 -5.09 7.72
C ASP A 192 6.24 -5.89 6.42
N ALA A 193 6.08 -5.25 5.26
CA ALA A 193 6.35 -5.87 3.96
C ALA A 193 7.80 -6.38 3.82
N HIS A 194 8.76 -5.82 4.56
CA HIS A 194 10.15 -6.28 4.49
C HIS A 194 10.56 -7.16 5.69
N ARG A 195 9.59 -7.70 6.46
CA ARG A 195 9.91 -8.65 7.53
C ARG A 195 10.44 -9.96 6.97
N SER A 196 11.35 -10.58 7.72
CA SER A 196 11.90 -11.91 7.41
C SER A 196 10.79 -12.95 7.35
N GLY A 197 10.94 -13.94 6.46
CA GLY A 197 9.98 -15.04 6.35
C GLY A 197 8.64 -14.67 5.69
N ALA A 198 8.62 -13.61 4.87
CA ALA A 198 7.51 -13.30 3.96
C ALA A 198 7.98 -13.34 2.50
N VAL A 199 7.18 -13.91 1.61
CA VAL A 199 7.41 -13.80 0.16
C VAL A 199 6.73 -12.51 -0.31
N MET A 200 7.40 -11.72 -1.13
CA MET A 200 6.81 -10.51 -1.68
C MET A 200 6.08 -10.82 -2.98
N ALA A 201 4.75 -10.66 -2.97
CA ALA A 201 3.93 -10.67 -4.16
C ALA A 201 3.81 -9.25 -4.72
N THR A 202 4.02 -9.10 -6.02
CA THR A 202 3.78 -7.85 -6.75
C THR A 202 2.89 -8.13 -7.93
N LEU A 203 1.71 -7.52 -7.95
CA LEU A 203 0.78 -7.57 -9.06
C LEU A 203 0.88 -6.27 -9.86
N GLU A 204 1.07 -6.38 -11.16
CA GLU A 204 1.36 -5.26 -12.07
C GLU A 204 0.43 -5.27 -13.28
N ALA A 205 -0.14 -4.09 -13.59
CA ALA A 205 -0.80 -3.75 -14.84
C ALA A 205 -0.42 -2.31 -15.25
N ASP A 206 -1.35 -1.34 -15.18
CA ASP A 206 -1.01 0.09 -15.36
C ASP A 206 -0.27 0.66 -14.13
N ALA A 207 -0.61 0.15 -12.95
CA ALA A 207 0.08 0.39 -11.69
C ALA A 207 0.52 -0.93 -11.04
N LYS A 208 1.31 -0.83 -9.97
CA LYS A 208 1.79 -1.98 -9.19
C LYS A 208 1.23 -1.96 -7.77
N ILE A 209 0.80 -3.12 -7.28
CA ILE A 209 0.57 -3.35 -5.86
C ILE A 209 1.47 -4.44 -5.34
N THR A 210 2.04 -4.20 -4.17
CA THR A 210 3.02 -5.08 -3.56
C THR A 210 2.58 -5.44 -2.14
N PHE A 211 2.57 -6.71 -1.78
CA PHE A 211 2.17 -7.17 -0.46
C PHE A 211 2.96 -8.41 -0.02
N PRO A 212 3.23 -8.55 1.28
CA PRO A 212 3.79 -9.77 1.82
C PRO A 212 2.74 -10.87 1.82
N ILE A 213 3.14 -12.09 1.46
CA ILE A 213 2.38 -13.33 1.68
C ILE A 213 3.17 -14.22 2.63
N SER A 214 2.47 -14.93 3.53
CA SER A 214 3.16 -15.84 4.44
C SER A 214 3.77 -17.00 3.65
N VAL A 215 4.86 -17.56 4.18
CA VAL A 215 5.52 -18.72 3.59
C VAL A 215 4.58 -19.93 3.52
N ASP A 216 3.64 -20.04 4.44
CA ASP A 216 2.72 -21.18 4.49
C ASP A 216 1.58 -21.03 3.47
N GLU A 217 0.98 -19.84 3.31
CA GLU A 217 0.05 -19.56 2.21
C GLU A 217 0.73 -19.74 0.85
N TYR A 218 1.97 -19.30 0.74
CA TYR A 218 2.78 -19.51 -0.44
C TYR A 218 2.97 -21.01 -0.73
N LYS A 219 3.37 -21.81 0.26
CA LYS A 219 3.49 -23.28 0.10
C LYS A 219 2.15 -23.93 -0.24
N GLN A 220 1.06 -23.46 0.35
CA GLN A 220 -0.28 -23.97 0.07
C GLN A 220 -0.66 -23.71 -1.39
N PHE A 221 -0.47 -22.48 -1.87
CA PHE A 221 -0.65 -22.14 -3.28
C PHE A 221 0.19 -23.02 -4.21
N LEU A 222 1.45 -23.29 -3.85
CA LEU A 222 2.31 -24.20 -4.61
C LEU A 222 1.86 -25.67 -4.56
N ALA A 223 1.20 -26.10 -3.48
CA ALA A 223 0.69 -27.45 -3.31
C ALA A 223 -0.56 -27.72 -4.16
N GLU A 224 -1.26 -26.67 -4.61
CA GLU A 224 -2.39 -26.73 -5.54
C GLU A 224 -1.93 -27.07 -6.97
N ARG A 225 -1.36 -28.27 -7.11
CA ARG A 225 -0.72 -28.83 -8.32
C ARG A 225 -1.63 -28.91 -9.55
N ASP A 226 -2.94 -28.88 -9.34
CA ASP A 226 -3.99 -28.85 -10.36
C ASP A 226 -4.77 -27.51 -10.41
N GLY A 227 -4.33 -26.51 -9.63
CA GLY A 227 -4.88 -25.15 -9.60
C GLY A 227 -4.60 -24.37 -10.90
N PHE A 228 -5.10 -23.13 -10.92
CA PHE A 228 -5.19 -22.21 -12.07
C PHE A 228 -4.23 -22.50 -13.24
N LYS A 229 -4.79 -23.07 -14.33
CA LYS A 229 -4.10 -23.34 -15.59
C LYS A 229 -3.78 -22.02 -16.33
N ASN A 230 -2.76 -21.30 -15.85
CA ASN A 230 -2.44 -19.96 -16.34
C ASN A 230 -1.33 -19.94 -17.41
N THR A 231 -1.39 -20.81 -18.41
CA THR A 231 -0.63 -20.55 -19.65
C THR A 231 -1.58 -20.49 -20.83
N PRO A 232 -1.39 -19.56 -21.78
CA PRO A 232 -2.13 -19.54 -23.05
C PRO A 232 -2.06 -20.88 -23.80
N THR A 233 -1.04 -21.68 -23.49
CA THR A 233 -0.79 -23.01 -24.08
C THR A 233 -1.47 -24.18 -23.35
N GLY A 234 -2.16 -23.94 -22.23
CA GLY A 234 -2.80 -24.98 -21.41
C GLY A 234 -1.81 -25.89 -20.63
N ARG A 235 -0.51 -25.57 -20.66
CA ARG A 235 0.52 -26.23 -19.85
C ARG A 235 0.40 -25.82 -18.39
N ARG A 236 0.73 -26.74 -17.48
CA ARG A 236 0.88 -26.47 -16.05
C ARG A 236 2.02 -25.46 -15.85
N ASN A 237 1.79 -24.44 -15.02
CA ASN A 237 2.88 -23.57 -14.57
C ASN A 237 3.90 -24.40 -13.79
N SER A 238 5.18 -24.17 -14.05
CA SER A 238 6.24 -24.73 -13.22
C SER A 238 6.17 -24.08 -11.85
N ILE A 239 5.71 -24.83 -10.85
CA ILE A 239 5.64 -24.45 -9.44
C ILE A 239 7.03 -24.03 -8.96
N LEU A 240 7.14 -22.91 -8.25
CA LEU A 240 8.37 -22.48 -7.61
C LEU A 240 8.63 -23.34 -6.36
N HIS A 241 9.39 -24.42 -6.52
CA HIS A 241 9.82 -25.27 -5.42
C HIS A 241 11.19 -24.82 -4.91
N PHE A 242 11.33 -24.72 -3.59
CA PHE A 242 12.60 -24.62 -2.91
C PHE A 242 12.95 -26.00 -2.37
N CYS A 243 14.11 -26.52 -2.77
CA CYS A 243 14.57 -27.81 -2.29
C CYS A 243 15.86 -27.61 -1.52
N ASN A 244 15.86 -27.94 -0.23
CA ASN A 244 17.10 -28.07 0.54
C ASN A 244 17.94 -29.25 0.02
N ASN A 245 19.23 -29.27 0.39
CA ASN A 245 20.11 -30.41 0.15
C ASN A 245 19.44 -31.69 0.67
N HIS A 246 19.21 -32.64 -0.23
CA HIS A 246 18.63 -33.93 0.13
C HIS A 246 19.21 -35.03 -0.76
N ALA A 247 19.16 -36.27 -0.26
CA ALA A 247 19.58 -37.40 -1.04
C ALA A 247 18.39 -38.03 -1.76
N ARG A 248 18.53 -38.28 -3.07
CA ARG A 248 17.52 -38.93 -3.89
C ARG A 248 18.05 -40.28 -4.36
N LYS A 249 17.28 -41.35 -4.08
CA LYS A 249 17.60 -42.70 -4.57
C LYS A 249 17.13 -42.86 -6.02
N ARG A 250 18.04 -43.24 -6.93
CA ARG A 250 17.75 -43.64 -8.31
C ARG A 250 18.35 -45.03 -8.54
N GLY A 251 17.49 -46.05 -8.55
CA GLY A 251 17.94 -47.45 -8.54
C GLY A 251 18.69 -47.76 -7.24
N GLU A 252 19.91 -48.27 -7.34
CA GLU A 252 20.77 -48.55 -6.18
C GLU A 252 21.63 -47.36 -5.73
N LYS A 253 21.68 -46.27 -6.52
CA LYS A 253 22.53 -45.11 -6.22
C LYS A 253 21.76 -44.05 -5.43
N LEU A 254 22.37 -43.58 -4.34
CA LEU A 254 22.01 -42.34 -3.68
C LEU A 254 22.73 -41.20 -4.38
N VAL A 255 21.96 -40.23 -4.87
CA VAL A 255 22.47 -39.03 -5.53
C VAL A 255 22.14 -37.84 -4.63
N GLU A 256 23.15 -37.07 -4.27
CA GLU A 256 22.95 -35.80 -3.58
C GLU A 256 22.32 -34.80 -4.55
N VAL A 257 21.16 -34.28 -4.18
CA VAL A 257 20.50 -33.19 -4.88
C VAL A 257 20.84 -31.91 -4.13
N LYS A 258 21.68 -31.09 -4.77
CA LYS A 258 22.04 -29.77 -4.25
C LYS A 258 20.79 -28.89 -4.10
N ALA A 259 20.88 -27.95 -3.17
CA ALA A 259 19.87 -26.95 -2.96
C ALA A 259 19.62 -26.21 -4.27
N HIS A 260 18.35 -26.06 -4.63
CA HIS A 260 17.97 -25.37 -5.85
C HIS A 260 16.57 -24.78 -5.74
N THR A 261 16.43 -23.62 -6.37
CA THR A 261 15.13 -22.98 -6.64
C THR A 261 14.70 -23.36 -8.05
N ARG A 262 13.45 -23.79 -8.23
CA ARG A 262 12.93 -24.11 -9.56
C ARG A 262 11.47 -23.71 -9.66
N GLY A 263 11.10 -22.91 -10.65
CA GLY A 263 9.72 -22.61 -11.03
C GLY A 263 9.55 -21.17 -11.48
N ALA A 264 8.32 -20.80 -11.85
CA ALA A 264 8.00 -19.49 -12.37
C ALA A 264 7.91 -18.51 -11.20
N ARG A 265 8.75 -17.46 -11.23
CA ARG A 265 8.62 -16.28 -10.37
C ARG A 265 7.61 -15.28 -10.91
N VAL A 266 7.21 -15.45 -12.17
CA VAL A 266 6.37 -14.52 -12.92
C VAL A 266 5.21 -15.31 -13.50
N PHE A 267 3.99 -14.82 -13.28
CA PHE A 267 2.76 -15.38 -13.81
C PHE A 267 2.02 -14.28 -14.56
N GLU A 268 1.54 -14.57 -15.77
CA GLU A 268 0.83 -13.62 -16.60
C GLU A 268 -0.60 -14.10 -16.82
N THR A 269 -1.59 -13.22 -16.59
CA THR A 269 -3.00 -13.52 -16.86
C THR A 269 -3.79 -12.23 -17.09
N GLY A 270 -4.63 -12.21 -18.12
CA GLY A 270 -5.56 -11.10 -18.36
C GLY A 270 -4.93 -9.70 -18.42
N GLY A 271 -3.70 -9.58 -18.96
CA GLY A 271 -2.95 -8.31 -19.00
C GLY A 271 -2.23 -7.93 -17.70
N MET A 272 -2.34 -8.74 -16.66
CA MET A 272 -1.66 -8.56 -15.37
C MET A 272 -0.45 -9.49 -15.25
N THR A 273 0.58 -9.01 -14.56
CA THR A 273 1.79 -9.75 -14.22
C THR A 273 1.90 -9.88 -12.71
N LEU A 274 1.91 -11.11 -12.19
CA LEU A 274 2.22 -11.41 -10.80
C LEU A 274 3.68 -11.86 -10.68
N THR A 275 4.48 -11.14 -9.91
CA THR A 275 5.86 -11.49 -9.57
C THR A 275 5.96 -11.90 -8.10
N LEU A 276 6.58 -13.04 -7.83
CA LEU A 276 6.89 -13.54 -6.49
C LEU A 276 8.39 -13.42 -6.23
N THR A 277 8.75 -12.60 -5.26
CA THR A 277 10.13 -12.40 -4.82
C THR A 277 10.34 -13.09 -3.47
N PRO A 278 11.13 -14.18 -3.42
CA PRO A 278 11.40 -14.86 -2.17
C PRO A 278 12.28 -14.00 -1.25
N PRO A 279 12.28 -14.28 0.06
CA PRO A 279 13.22 -13.66 1.00
C PRO A 279 14.68 -13.84 0.56
N ALA A 280 15.53 -12.84 0.84
CA ALA A 280 16.94 -12.85 0.43
C ALA A 280 17.71 -14.04 1.02
N GLU A 281 17.34 -14.50 2.22
CA GLU A 281 17.89 -15.68 2.87
C GLU A 281 17.70 -16.98 2.07
N TRP A 282 16.79 -17.00 1.09
CA TRP A 282 16.56 -18.16 0.23
C TRP A 282 17.40 -18.16 -1.06
N GLU A 283 18.04 -17.04 -1.41
CA GLU A 283 18.84 -16.91 -2.63
C GLU A 283 20.31 -17.32 -2.47
N GLY A 284 20.71 -17.75 -1.27
CA GLY A 284 22.12 -18.07 -0.94
C GLY A 284 22.35 -19.34 -0.09
N ALA A 285 21.38 -20.25 -0.02
CA ALA A 285 21.48 -21.52 0.72
C ALA A 285 21.71 -22.74 -0.19
#